data_AF-A0A914REA4-F1
#
_entry.id   AF-A0A914REA4-F1
#
_cell.length_a   1.000
_cell.length_b   1.000
_cell.length_c   1.000
_cell.angle_alpha   90.00
_cell.angle_beta   90.00
_cell.angle_gamma   90.00
#
_symmetry.space_group_name_H-M   'P 1'
#
loop_
_entity.id
_entity.type
_entity.pdbx_description
1 polymer ?
#
loop_
_entity_poly.entity_id
_entity_poly.type
_entity_poly.pdbx_seq_one_letter_code
_entity_poly.pdbx_strand_id
1 'polypeptide(L)'
;HDNLRVNWTVPPVIRDLIDEYLVNISPYFHFRLTSPKRRLLTLMLIKRYVHHYQEAEGLLLWLPSPTDLKLLEKSDTMMHVAWSPPEIFDPQYKDLITHYRVTIAPFDAIKGVTGRPKNYTVPYPGSSIRFEDLRPDTIYNITVQAGTDSGYGQILWGTYSTLARGQNHILRLVYRTPTTLTVEWEPVWATDRGYIVSVSKSKCTTEPLKHLEPSTVYNVTLQPRGIADGASGVYATLPQGWFVVRNLVFCDRTNYAVSLNWEPIDLNMATHYQVRYLRLKENDAVWNEETPQRAIELLCPKDGCNRHCYLVYNLEYSPSEYVFQVRA
;
A
#
# COMPACT_ATOMS: atom_id res chain seq x y z
N HIS A 1 -34.46 -8.06 -24.48
CA HIS A 1 -35.34 -7.84 -23.31
C HIS A 1 -34.56 -8.22 -22.07
N ASP A 2 -33.76 -7.31 -21.52
CA ASP A 2 -32.98 -7.59 -20.31
C ASP A 2 -33.30 -6.54 -19.25
N ASN A 3 -34.29 -6.85 -18.41
CA ASN A 3 -34.63 -6.02 -17.26
C ASN A 3 -33.54 -6.22 -16.19
N LEU A 4 -32.65 -5.23 -16.06
CA LEU A 4 -31.68 -5.16 -14.97
C LEU A 4 -32.43 -5.00 -13.64
N ARG A 5 -32.39 -6.01 -12.77
CA ARG A 5 -32.90 -5.93 -11.40
C ARG A 5 -31.74 -5.64 -10.45
N VAL A 6 -31.83 -4.55 -9.71
CA VAL A 6 -30.83 -4.14 -8.72
C VAL A 6 -31.45 -4.28 -7.34
N ASN A 7 -30.95 -5.23 -6.55
CA ASN A 7 -31.39 -5.47 -5.16
C ASN A 7 -30.23 -5.18 -4.20
N TRP A 8 -30.51 -4.49 -3.09
CA TRP A 8 -29.57 -4.31 -1.99
C TRP A 8 -30.30 -4.28 -0.64
N THR A 9 -29.56 -4.53 0.43
CA THR A 9 -30.05 -4.47 1.81
C THR A 9 -29.38 -3.30 2.51
N VAL A 10 -30.19 -2.42 3.09
CA VAL A 10 -29.69 -1.21 3.77
C VAL A 10 -29.04 -1.59 5.09
N PRO A 11 -27.79 -1.14 5.37
CA PRO A 11 -27.14 -1.40 6.64
C PRO A 11 -28.01 -0.91 7.82
N PRO A 12 -28.17 -1.69 8.90
CA PRO A 12 -29.07 -1.35 10.00
C PRO A 12 -28.81 0.02 10.63
N VAL A 13 -27.54 0.44 10.66
CA VAL A 13 -27.07 1.68 11.29
C VAL A 13 -27.56 2.95 10.58
N ILE A 14 -27.88 2.86 9.29
CA ILE A 14 -28.27 4.02 8.45
C ILE A 14 -29.66 3.88 7.84
N ARG A 15 -30.40 2.82 8.20
CA ARG A 15 -31.72 2.49 7.65
C ARG A 15 -32.73 3.62 7.84
N ASP A 16 -32.67 4.29 8.99
CA ASP A 16 -33.61 5.34 9.37
C ASP A 16 -33.13 6.75 8.97
N LEU A 17 -31.99 6.85 8.26
CA LEU A 17 -31.35 8.10 7.84
C LEU A 17 -31.40 8.35 6.33
N ILE A 18 -32.05 7.48 5.56
CA ILE A 18 -32.08 7.53 4.09
C ILE A 18 -33.53 7.44 3.60
N ASP A 19 -34.00 8.54 2.99
CA ASP A 19 -35.39 8.66 2.53
C ASP A 19 -35.61 8.15 1.10
N GLU A 20 -34.60 8.29 0.21
CA GLU A 20 -34.71 7.91 -1.22
C GLU A 20 -33.37 7.42 -1.79
N TYR A 21 -33.44 6.61 -2.86
CA TYR A 21 -32.27 6.07 -3.57
C TYR A 21 -32.34 6.45 -5.05
N LEU A 22 -31.27 7.06 -5.57
CA LEU A 22 -31.18 7.39 -6.99
C LEU A 22 -30.24 6.40 -7.70
N VAL A 23 -30.75 5.73 -8.73
CA VAL A 23 -29.99 4.77 -9.56
C VAL A 23 -29.80 5.37 -10.94
N ASN A 24 -28.57 5.74 -11.29
CA ASN A 24 -28.24 6.27 -12.62
C ASN A 24 -27.45 5.23 -13.44
N ILE A 25 -27.93 4.91 -14.63
CA ILE A 25 -27.32 3.91 -15.53
C ILE A 25 -26.69 4.67 -16.70
N SER A 26 -25.36 4.74 -16.73
CA SER A 26 -24.58 5.41 -17.80
C SER A 26 -23.55 4.45 -18.40
N PRO A 27 -23.15 4.62 -19.68
CA PRO A 27 -22.17 3.75 -20.35
C PRO A 27 -20.74 3.86 -19.77
N TYR A 28 -20.48 4.90 -18.98
CA TYR A 28 -19.22 5.14 -18.27
C TYR A 28 -19.52 5.21 -16.77
N PHE A 29 -19.13 4.16 -16.06
CA PHE A 29 -19.52 3.87 -14.69
C PHE A 29 -19.01 4.92 -13.68
N HIS A 30 -19.91 5.81 -13.28
CA HIS A 30 -19.82 6.62 -12.07
C HIS A 30 -21.13 6.47 -11.31
N PHE A 31 -21.08 5.98 -10.06
CA PHE A 31 -22.23 6.06 -9.16
C PHE A 31 -22.17 7.39 -8.42
N ARG A 32 -23.24 8.17 -8.52
CA ARG A 32 -23.39 9.46 -7.85
C ARG A 32 -24.58 9.35 -6.91
N LEU A 33 -24.34 9.40 -5.61
CA LEU A 33 -25.39 9.46 -4.59
C LEU A 33 -25.47 10.91 -4.11
N THR A 34 -26.64 11.52 -4.27
CA THR A 34 -26.94 12.87 -3.76
C THR A 34 -28.17 12.79 -2.87
N SER A 35 -28.02 13.15 -1.60
CA SER A 35 -29.14 13.38 -0.68
C SER A 35 -29.63 14.83 -0.82
N PRO A 36 -30.95 15.12 -0.69
CA PRO A 36 -31.49 16.48 -0.70
C PRO A 36 -30.92 17.37 0.43
N LYS A 37 -30.36 16.79 1.49
CA LYS A 37 -29.61 17.51 2.52
C LYS A 37 -28.11 17.37 2.25
N ARG A 38 -27.61 18.23 1.35
CA ARG A 38 -26.19 18.52 1.06
C ARG A 38 -25.19 17.51 1.66
N ARG A 39 -25.08 16.32 1.07
CA ARG A 39 -23.98 15.39 1.30
C ARG A 39 -23.58 14.76 -0.02
N LEU A 40 -22.29 14.89 -0.36
CA LEU A 40 -21.64 14.18 -1.46
C LEU A 40 -20.90 12.99 -0.87
N LEU A 41 -21.37 11.77 -1.16
CA LEU A 41 -20.57 10.56 -0.96
C LEU A 41 -19.84 10.25 -2.27
N THR A 42 -18.52 10.43 -2.30
CA THR A 42 -17.68 10.03 -3.44
C THR A 42 -17.08 8.66 -3.14
N LEU A 43 -17.67 7.61 -3.71
CA LEU A 43 -17.05 6.28 -3.75
C LEU A 43 -15.99 6.25 -4.86
N MET A 44 -14.72 6.15 -4.49
CA MET A 44 -13.65 5.83 -5.44
C MET A 44 -13.55 4.31 -5.62
N LEU A 45 -13.98 3.83 -6.79
CA LEU A 45 -13.65 2.48 -7.25
C LEU A 45 -12.39 2.55 -8.12
N ILE A 46 -11.29 2.01 -7.60
CA ILE A 46 -10.11 1.69 -8.41
C ILE A 46 -10.50 0.54 -9.34
N LYS A 47 -10.28 0.71 -10.66
CA LYS A 47 -10.66 -0.24 -11.72
C LYS A 47 -10.29 -1.69 -11.35
N ARG A 48 -11.31 -2.56 -11.34
CA ARG A 48 -11.26 -4.04 -11.30
C ARG A 48 -10.30 -4.65 -10.27
N TYR A 49 -10.59 -4.46 -9.00
CA TYR A 49 -10.34 -5.48 -7.96
C TYR A 49 -11.55 -5.52 -7.04
N VAL A 50 -12.48 -6.44 -7.31
CA VAL A 50 -13.54 -6.75 -6.34
C VAL A 50 -12.87 -7.54 -5.23
N HIS A 51 -12.32 -6.84 -4.24
CA HIS A 51 -12.04 -7.47 -2.96
C HIS A 51 -13.37 -7.80 -2.30
N HIS A 52 -13.53 -9.06 -1.93
CA HIS A 52 -14.60 -9.51 -1.07
C HIS A 52 -14.47 -8.75 0.26
N TYR A 53 -15.26 -7.69 0.43
CA TYR A 53 -15.40 -7.01 1.71
C TYR A 53 -16.19 -7.94 2.61
N GLN A 54 -15.46 -8.73 3.39
CA GLN A 54 -16.05 -9.55 4.44
C GLN A 54 -16.44 -8.62 5.59
N GLU A 55 -17.74 -8.62 5.90
CA GLU A 55 -18.48 -8.03 7.02
C GLU A 55 -17.76 -7.09 8.01
N ALA A 56 -18.22 -5.83 8.00
CA ALA A 56 -18.43 -4.95 9.16
C ALA A 56 -17.32 -4.79 10.21
N GLU A 57 -16.22 -4.13 9.84
CA GLU A 57 -15.45 -3.29 10.77
C GLU A 57 -15.13 -1.95 10.08
N GLY A 58 -15.40 -0.83 10.76
CA GLY A 58 -15.30 0.50 10.15
C GLY A 58 -13.88 0.83 9.71
N LEU A 59 -13.72 1.40 8.52
CA LEU A 59 -12.42 1.88 8.05
C LEU A 59 -12.02 3.15 8.83
N LEU A 60 -10.94 3.05 9.58
CA LEU A 60 -10.33 4.17 10.29
C LEU A 60 -9.48 5.00 9.32
N LEU A 61 -10.06 6.04 8.74
CA LEU A 61 -9.40 6.90 7.75
C LEU A 61 -8.12 7.56 8.26
N TRP A 62 -8.05 7.77 9.57
CA TRP A 62 -6.91 8.33 10.27
C TRP A 62 -5.75 7.37 10.46
N LEU A 63 -6.00 6.06 10.44
CA LEU A 63 -5.00 5.02 10.70
C LEU A 63 -4.33 4.63 9.38
N PRO A 64 -3.07 5.06 9.13
CA PRO A 64 -2.35 4.70 7.91
C PRO A 64 -2.22 3.19 7.75
N SER A 65 -1.97 2.78 6.51
CA SER A 65 -1.52 1.42 6.26
C SER A 65 -0.14 1.22 6.88
N PRO A 66 0.18 -0.01 7.32
CA PRO A 66 1.56 -0.41 7.52
C PRO A 66 2.38 -0.15 6.24
N THR A 67 3.71 -0.10 6.35
CA THR A 67 4.60 0.12 5.21
C THR A 67 5.58 -1.04 5.05
N ASP A 68 6.36 -1.04 3.96
CA ASP A 68 7.53 -1.92 3.82
C ASP A 68 7.26 -3.43 3.99
N LEU A 69 6.18 -3.93 3.37
CA LEU A 69 5.95 -5.38 3.30
C LEU A 69 7.13 -6.02 2.56
N LYS A 70 7.83 -6.94 3.25
CA LYS A 70 9.02 -7.62 2.76
C LYS A 70 8.97 -9.11 3.03
N LEU A 71 9.58 -9.87 2.13
CA LEU A 71 9.75 -11.31 2.25
C LEU A 71 11.09 -11.59 2.94
N LEU A 72 11.03 -12.18 4.13
CA LEU A 72 12.22 -12.58 4.89
C LEU A 72 12.76 -13.91 4.39
N GLU A 73 11.88 -14.90 4.21
CA GLU A 73 12.23 -16.24 3.76
C GLU A 73 11.06 -16.85 2.99
N LYS A 74 11.36 -17.81 2.11
CA LYS A 74 10.35 -18.64 1.44
C LYS A 74 10.88 -20.04 1.20
N SER A 75 9.97 -21.01 1.17
CA SER A 75 10.18 -22.33 0.60
C SER A 75 9.13 -22.61 -0.48
N ASP A 76 9.01 -23.85 -0.91
CA ASP A 76 7.91 -24.32 -1.76
C ASP A 76 6.55 -24.35 -1.02
N THR A 77 6.56 -24.36 0.32
CA THR A 77 5.37 -24.55 1.16
C THR A 77 5.25 -23.52 2.28
N MET A 78 6.17 -22.57 2.38
CA MET A 78 6.24 -21.58 3.45
C MET A 78 6.61 -20.20 2.92
N MET A 79 6.07 -19.15 3.56
CA MET A 79 6.53 -17.77 3.42
C MET A 79 6.61 -17.10 4.78
N HIS A 80 7.71 -16.40 5.04
CA HIS A 80 7.86 -15.55 6.21
C HIS A 80 7.93 -14.09 5.74
N VAL A 81 6.95 -13.28 6.14
CA VAL A 81 6.87 -11.87 5.76
C VAL A 81 6.92 -10.97 6.99
N ALA A 82 7.39 -9.75 6.78
CA ALA A 82 7.40 -8.70 7.78
C ALA A 82 6.98 -7.37 7.18
N TRP A 83 6.55 -6.44 8.03
CA TRP A 83 6.18 -5.08 7.66
C TRP A 83 6.71 -4.08 8.70
N SER A 84 6.67 -2.81 8.33
CA SER A 84 6.89 -1.70 9.26
C SER A 84 5.53 -1.18 9.77
N PRO A 85 5.43 -0.80 11.05
CA PRO A 85 4.19 -0.26 11.61
C PRO A 85 3.77 1.04 10.88
N PRO A 86 2.48 1.44 10.95
CA PRO A 86 2.05 2.72 10.43
C PRO A 86 2.80 3.87 11.12
N GLU A 87 3.21 4.87 10.34
CA GLU A 87 3.83 6.09 10.86
C GLU A 87 2.76 6.99 11.47
N ILE A 88 2.62 6.92 12.80
CA ILE A 88 1.70 7.74 13.60
C ILE A 88 2.54 8.52 14.61
N PHE A 89 2.51 9.84 14.48
CA PHE A 89 3.36 10.74 15.25
C PHE A 89 2.83 11.05 16.64
N ASP A 90 1.50 11.10 16.79
CA ASP A 90 0.89 11.34 18.09
C ASP A 90 0.89 10.02 18.89
N PRO A 91 1.62 9.96 20.03
CA PRO A 91 1.72 8.77 20.84
C PRO A 91 0.35 8.24 21.28
N GLN A 92 -0.61 9.12 21.58
CA GLN A 92 -1.93 8.70 22.04
C GLN A 92 -2.67 7.87 20.99
N TYR A 93 -2.52 8.23 19.72
CA TYR A 93 -3.14 7.49 18.61
C TYR A 93 -2.34 6.24 18.23
N LYS A 94 -1.02 6.28 18.41
CA LYS A 94 -0.15 5.11 18.21
C LYS A 94 -0.47 4.00 19.21
N ASP A 95 -0.74 4.37 20.46
CA ASP A 95 -1.09 3.45 21.54
C ASP A 95 -2.47 2.80 21.37
N LEU A 96 -3.30 3.29 20.43
CA LEU A 96 -4.57 2.66 20.08
C LEU A 96 -4.40 1.41 19.21
N ILE A 97 -3.24 1.21 18.57
CA ILE A 97 -3.00 0.03 17.74
C ILE A 97 -2.85 -1.19 18.66
N THR A 98 -3.76 -2.15 18.52
CA THR A 98 -3.75 -3.37 19.35
C THR A 98 -3.28 -4.59 18.55
N HIS A 99 -3.50 -4.61 17.23
CA HIS A 99 -3.16 -5.77 16.40
C HIS A 99 -3.01 -5.42 14.92
N TYR A 100 -2.55 -6.39 14.14
CA TYR A 100 -2.60 -6.39 12.69
C TYR A 100 -3.50 -7.53 12.19
N ARG A 101 -4.35 -7.23 11.22
CA ARG A 101 -5.04 -8.23 10.41
C ARG A 101 -4.21 -8.50 9.16
N VAL A 102 -3.76 -9.74 9.02
CA VAL A 102 -3.00 -10.21 7.86
C VAL A 102 -3.85 -11.19 7.07
N THR A 103 -3.97 -11.00 5.75
CA THR A 103 -4.64 -11.96 4.89
C THR A 103 -3.70 -12.49 3.83
N ILE A 104 -3.85 -13.76 3.46
CA ILE A 104 -3.11 -14.39 2.37
C ILE A 104 -4.07 -15.20 1.49
N ALA A 105 -4.01 -15.00 0.18
CA ALA A 105 -4.84 -15.70 -0.78
C ALA A 105 -4.02 -16.07 -2.02
N PRO A 106 -4.19 -17.26 -2.62
CA PRO A 106 -3.66 -17.54 -3.94
C PRO A 106 -4.11 -16.48 -4.93
N PHE A 107 -3.22 -16.04 -5.82
CA PHE A 107 -3.47 -14.94 -6.74
C PHE A 107 -3.17 -15.33 -8.17
N ASP A 108 -4.18 -15.23 -9.03
CA ASP A 108 -4.03 -15.39 -10.48
C ASP A 108 -3.67 -14.03 -11.07
N ALA A 109 -2.37 -13.82 -11.34
CA ALA A 109 -1.85 -12.58 -11.90
C ALA A 109 -2.27 -12.33 -13.37
N ILE A 110 -2.82 -13.33 -14.06
CA ILE A 110 -3.33 -13.18 -15.44
C ILE A 110 -4.76 -12.67 -15.40
N LYS A 111 -5.59 -13.25 -14.52
CA LYS A 111 -7.00 -12.86 -14.37
C LYS A 111 -7.20 -11.68 -13.42
N GLY A 112 -6.21 -11.37 -12.58
CA GLY A 112 -6.32 -10.37 -11.52
C GLY A 112 -7.29 -10.80 -10.42
N VAL A 113 -7.41 -12.11 -10.16
CA VAL A 113 -8.40 -12.66 -9.22
C VAL A 113 -7.70 -13.35 -8.06
N THR A 114 -8.21 -13.11 -6.86
CA THR A 114 -7.77 -13.81 -5.64
C THR A 114 -8.65 -15.04 -5.39
N GLY A 115 -8.04 -16.12 -4.94
CA GLY A 115 -8.72 -17.29 -4.41
C GLY A 115 -9.26 -17.03 -3.00
N ARG A 116 -9.60 -18.11 -2.29
CA ARG A 116 -10.11 -18.01 -0.92
C ARG A 116 -9.02 -17.47 0.03
N PRO A 117 -9.27 -16.35 0.74
CA PRO A 117 -8.31 -15.81 1.69
C PRO A 117 -8.29 -16.63 2.99
N LYS A 118 -7.11 -16.69 3.60
CA LYS A 118 -6.92 -17.05 5.01
C LYS A 118 -6.60 -15.78 5.80
N ASN A 119 -7.23 -15.61 6.95
CA ASN A 119 -7.05 -14.44 7.82
C ASN A 119 -6.25 -14.83 9.07
N TYR A 120 -5.39 -13.94 9.50
CA TYR A 120 -4.54 -14.09 10.68
C TYR A 120 -4.53 -12.77 11.46
N THR A 121 -4.34 -12.87 12.76
CA THR A 121 -4.19 -11.72 13.65
C THR A 121 -2.81 -11.78 14.31
N VAL A 122 -2.07 -10.69 14.23
CA VAL A 122 -0.75 -10.55 14.88
C VAL A 122 -0.86 -9.45 15.94
N PRO A 123 -0.63 -9.75 17.23
CA PRO A 123 -0.66 -8.74 18.28
C PRO A 123 0.40 -7.66 18.07
N TYR A 124 0.06 -6.40 18.32
CA TYR A 124 1.04 -5.30 18.37
C TYR A 124 1.90 -5.45 19.65
N PRO A 125 3.23 -5.23 19.62
CA PRO A 125 4.05 -4.66 18.54
C PRO A 125 4.62 -5.66 17.53
N GLY A 126 4.11 -6.90 17.48
CA GLY A 126 4.56 -7.90 16.50
C GLY A 126 4.30 -7.46 15.06
N SER A 127 5.29 -7.61 14.18
CA SER A 127 5.27 -7.09 12.80
C SER A 127 5.72 -8.11 11.73
N SER A 128 5.60 -9.39 12.03
CA SER A 128 5.93 -10.48 11.11
C SER A 128 5.02 -11.69 11.33
N ILE A 129 4.90 -12.52 10.28
CA ILE A 129 4.16 -13.77 10.34
C ILE A 129 4.73 -14.80 9.36
N ARG A 130 4.77 -16.06 9.81
CA ARG A 130 5.10 -17.21 8.97
C ARG A 130 3.83 -17.93 8.54
N PHE A 131 3.65 -18.09 7.24
CA PHE A 131 2.60 -18.90 6.65
C PHE A 131 3.14 -20.27 6.28
N GLU A 132 2.41 -21.31 6.64
CA GLU A 132 2.74 -22.71 6.34
C GLU A 132 1.64 -23.34 5.48
N ASP A 133 1.89 -24.56 5.01
CA ASP A 133 0.99 -25.34 4.15
C ASP A 133 0.55 -24.58 2.89
N LEU A 134 1.48 -23.83 2.30
CA LEU A 134 1.29 -23.17 1.01
C LEU A 134 1.51 -24.16 -0.15
N ARG A 135 0.93 -23.85 -1.30
CA ARG A 135 1.12 -24.64 -2.51
C ARG A 135 2.44 -24.24 -3.17
N PRO A 136 3.26 -25.21 -3.61
CA PRO A 136 4.44 -24.93 -4.44
C PRO A 136 4.09 -24.16 -5.71
N ASP A 137 5.05 -23.38 -6.19
CA ASP A 137 4.96 -22.62 -7.44
C ASP A 137 3.65 -21.81 -7.58
N THR A 138 3.24 -21.15 -6.50
CA THR A 138 1.97 -20.42 -6.44
C THR A 138 2.21 -18.99 -5.98
N ILE A 139 1.62 -18.04 -6.71
CA ILE A 139 1.62 -16.63 -6.36
C ILE A 139 0.54 -16.41 -5.31
N TYR A 140 0.88 -15.66 -4.27
CA TYR A 140 -0.01 -15.25 -3.19
C TYR A 140 -0.09 -13.73 -3.11
N ASN A 141 -1.30 -13.22 -2.92
CA ASN A 141 -1.53 -11.84 -2.51
C ASN A 141 -1.64 -11.80 -1.00
N ILE A 142 -0.85 -10.93 -0.38
CA ILE A 142 -0.79 -10.73 1.06
C ILE A 142 -1.24 -9.32 1.36
N THR A 143 -2.14 -9.16 2.33
CA THR A 143 -2.57 -7.84 2.81
C THR A 143 -2.35 -7.70 4.32
N VAL A 144 -2.08 -6.49 4.77
CA VAL A 144 -1.89 -6.14 6.17
C VAL A 144 -2.65 -4.86 6.48
N GLN A 145 -3.43 -4.86 7.56
CA GLN A 145 -4.09 -3.68 8.11
C GLN A 145 -3.74 -3.57 9.59
N ALA A 146 -3.43 -2.37 10.06
CA ALA A 146 -3.39 -2.09 11.49
C ALA A 146 -4.83 -2.00 12.03
N GLY A 147 -5.06 -2.53 13.23
CA GLY A 147 -6.35 -2.58 13.90
C GLY A 147 -6.28 -1.98 15.30
N THR A 148 -7.40 -1.37 15.70
CA THR A 148 -7.70 -0.95 17.06
C THR A 148 -8.97 -1.67 17.52
N ASP A 149 -9.42 -1.42 18.75
CA ASP A 149 -10.70 -1.96 19.23
C ASP A 149 -11.92 -1.38 18.49
N SER A 150 -11.72 -0.33 17.68
CA SER A 150 -12.78 0.37 16.93
C SER A 150 -12.83 0.03 15.43
N GLY A 151 -11.82 -0.69 14.91
CA GLY A 151 -11.77 -1.11 13.51
C GLY A 151 -10.37 -1.10 12.91
N TYR A 152 -10.30 -1.17 11.58
CA TYR A 152 -9.05 -1.30 10.83
C TYR A 152 -8.72 -0.05 10.02
N GLY A 153 -7.44 0.25 9.91
CA GLY A 153 -6.91 1.30 9.06
C GLY A 153 -6.81 0.92 7.59
N GLN A 154 -6.07 1.74 6.86
CA GLN A 154 -5.81 1.51 5.44
C GLN A 154 -5.01 0.22 5.21
N ILE A 155 -5.10 -0.31 3.99
CA ILE A 155 -4.53 -1.62 3.64
C ILE A 155 -3.17 -1.48 2.99
N LEU A 156 -2.18 -2.25 3.46
CA LEU A 156 -0.95 -2.55 2.75
C LEU A 156 -1.15 -3.86 1.98
N TRP A 157 -0.65 -3.96 0.76
CA TRP A 157 -0.73 -5.21 0.00
C TRP A 157 0.55 -5.46 -0.79
N GLY A 158 0.86 -6.73 -1.05
CA GLY A 158 1.96 -7.13 -1.91
C GLY A 158 1.79 -8.57 -2.38
N THR A 159 2.51 -8.92 -3.44
CA THR A 159 2.51 -10.28 -3.99
C THR A 159 3.87 -10.93 -3.84
N TYR A 160 3.86 -12.22 -3.54
CA TYR A 160 5.04 -13.08 -3.44
C TYR A 160 4.70 -14.46 -4.01
N SER A 161 5.71 -15.24 -4.40
CA SER A 161 5.53 -16.62 -4.86
C SER A 161 6.33 -17.61 -4.03
N THR A 162 5.73 -18.77 -3.75
CA THR A 162 6.45 -19.93 -3.20
C THR A 162 7.45 -20.43 -4.24
N LEU A 163 8.46 -21.16 -3.80
CA LEU A 163 9.39 -21.81 -4.71
C LEU A 163 8.71 -22.97 -5.45
N ALA A 164 9.20 -23.28 -6.65
CA ALA A 164 8.91 -24.57 -7.25
C ALA A 164 9.60 -25.68 -6.46
N ARG A 165 9.05 -26.90 -6.53
CA ARG A 165 9.66 -28.06 -5.86
C ARG A 165 11.09 -28.25 -6.37
N GLY A 166 12.04 -28.33 -5.45
CA GLY A 166 13.46 -28.51 -5.76
C GLY A 166 14.25 -27.22 -6.03
N GLN A 167 13.60 -26.05 -6.07
CA GLN A 167 14.30 -24.77 -6.08
C GLN A 167 14.59 -24.29 -4.65
N ASN A 168 15.74 -23.68 -4.44
CA ASN A 168 16.20 -23.16 -3.15
C ASN A 168 16.73 -21.72 -3.23
N HIS A 169 16.93 -21.18 -4.44
CA HIS A 169 17.48 -19.84 -4.63
C HIS A 169 16.40 -18.76 -4.52
N ILE A 170 16.63 -17.81 -3.63
CA ILE A 170 15.69 -16.72 -3.34
C ILE A 170 16.24 -15.42 -3.92
N LEU A 171 15.56 -14.90 -4.94
CA LEU A 171 15.71 -13.51 -5.35
C LEU A 171 14.88 -12.65 -4.39
N ARG A 172 15.50 -11.86 -3.51
CA ARG A 172 14.83 -11.05 -2.47
C ARG A 172 14.46 -9.67 -3.00
N LEU A 173 13.30 -9.13 -2.59
CA LEU A 173 12.92 -7.74 -2.86
C LEU A 173 13.48 -6.85 -1.75
N VAL A 174 14.31 -5.86 -2.11
CA VAL A 174 14.88 -4.88 -1.18
C VAL A 174 13.94 -3.71 -0.98
N TYR A 175 13.45 -3.12 -2.07
CA TYR A 175 12.49 -2.03 -2.04
C TYR A 175 11.65 -1.99 -3.32
N ARG A 176 10.50 -1.32 -3.24
CA ARG A 176 9.61 -1.08 -4.38
C ARG A 176 9.00 0.31 -4.33
N THR A 177 8.87 0.93 -5.50
CA THR A 177 8.12 2.18 -5.70
C THR A 177 6.94 1.93 -6.63
N PRO A 178 6.16 2.96 -7.01
CA PRO A 178 5.18 2.82 -8.05
C PRO A 178 5.78 2.45 -9.42
N THR A 179 7.06 2.70 -9.66
CA THR A 179 7.67 2.55 -11.00
C THR A 179 8.99 1.79 -11.03
N THR A 180 9.46 1.28 -9.89
CA THR A 180 10.74 0.56 -9.79
C THR A 180 10.65 -0.57 -8.78
N LEU A 181 11.40 -1.65 -9.05
CA LEU A 181 11.63 -2.77 -8.13
C LEU A 181 13.14 -2.95 -8.00
N THR A 182 13.63 -3.10 -6.77
CA THR A 182 15.03 -3.45 -6.53
C THR A 182 15.13 -4.76 -5.81
N VAL A 183 15.92 -5.66 -6.39
CA VAL A 183 16.08 -7.04 -5.95
C VAL A 183 17.54 -7.33 -5.66
N GLU A 184 17.77 -8.25 -4.74
CA GLU A 184 19.08 -8.77 -4.35
C GLU A 184 19.05 -10.31 -4.33
N TRP A 185 20.21 -10.92 -4.47
CA TRP A 185 20.35 -12.38 -4.44
C TRP A 185 21.68 -12.76 -3.84
N GLU A 186 21.74 -13.97 -3.27
CA GLU A 186 22.99 -14.56 -2.85
C GLU A 186 23.80 -15.01 -4.07
N PRO A 187 25.12 -14.75 -4.13
CA PRO A 187 25.97 -15.13 -5.25
C PRO A 187 26.34 -16.63 -5.19
N VAL A 188 25.31 -17.48 -5.28
CA VAL A 188 25.41 -18.95 -5.21
C VAL A 188 26.00 -19.55 -6.49
N TRP A 189 25.93 -18.84 -7.61
CA TRP A 189 26.51 -19.27 -8.88
C TRP A 189 27.87 -18.66 -9.10
N ALA A 190 28.91 -19.49 -9.17
CA ALA A 190 30.24 -19.08 -9.60
C ALA A 190 30.24 -18.82 -11.12
N THR A 191 29.95 -17.60 -11.53
CA THR A 191 30.04 -17.16 -12.93
C THR A 191 30.83 -15.87 -13.05
N ASP A 192 31.80 -15.87 -13.97
CA ASP A 192 32.56 -14.70 -14.44
C ASP A 192 31.85 -13.95 -15.57
N ARG A 193 30.83 -14.57 -16.17
CA ARG A 193 30.07 -14.03 -17.31
C ARG A 193 28.93 -13.10 -16.91
N GLY A 194 28.69 -12.92 -15.61
CA GLY A 194 27.66 -12.05 -15.05
C GLY A 194 26.25 -12.64 -15.10
N TYR A 195 25.26 -11.79 -14.81
CA TYR A 195 23.86 -12.16 -14.64
C TYR A 195 22.96 -11.46 -15.66
N ILE A 196 21.86 -12.13 -16.02
CA ILE A 196 20.75 -11.56 -16.79
C ILE A 196 19.57 -11.44 -15.85
N VAL A 197 19.15 -10.21 -15.58
CA VAL A 197 17.90 -9.93 -14.87
C VAL A 197 16.85 -9.57 -15.91
N SER A 198 15.76 -10.32 -15.94
CA SER A 198 14.62 -10.03 -16.81
C SER A 198 13.40 -9.70 -15.95
N VAL A 199 12.71 -8.64 -16.31
CA VAL A 199 11.42 -8.30 -15.72
C VAL A 199 10.39 -8.44 -16.80
N SER A 200 9.38 -9.26 -16.56
CA SER A 200 8.22 -9.35 -17.43
C SER A 200 6.97 -9.03 -16.62
N LYS A 201 6.04 -8.33 -17.25
CA LYS A 201 4.66 -8.38 -16.76
C LYS A 201 4.25 -9.86 -16.78
N SER A 202 3.24 -10.23 -16.00
CA SER A 202 2.53 -11.49 -16.24
C SER A 202 1.96 -11.62 -17.67
N LYS A 203 2.05 -10.55 -18.48
CA LYS A 203 1.95 -10.52 -19.95
C LYS A 203 3.35 -10.50 -20.58
N CYS A 204 3.57 -11.33 -21.60
CA CYS A 204 4.79 -11.60 -22.39
C CYS A 204 5.59 -10.39 -22.96
N THR A 205 5.91 -9.38 -22.17
CA THR A 205 6.74 -8.23 -22.58
C THR A 205 7.82 -8.02 -21.52
N THR A 206 9.08 -8.09 -21.95
CA THR A 206 10.24 -7.74 -21.13
C THR A 206 10.32 -6.22 -21.00
N GLU A 207 10.26 -5.71 -19.77
CA GLU A 207 10.41 -4.29 -19.45
C GLU A 207 11.74 -4.05 -18.71
N PRO A 208 12.36 -2.87 -18.86
CA PRO A 208 13.47 -2.49 -18.00
C PRO A 208 13.00 -2.40 -16.53
N LEU A 209 13.89 -2.71 -15.57
CA LEU A 209 13.63 -2.61 -14.11
C LEU A 209 13.23 -1.19 -13.64
N LYS A 210 13.45 -0.19 -14.51
CA LYS A 210 13.04 1.21 -14.33
C LYS A 210 11.93 1.51 -15.33
N HIS A 211 10.92 2.28 -14.94
CA HIS A 211 9.72 2.62 -15.74
C HIS A 211 8.62 1.55 -15.74
N LEU A 212 8.47 0.85 -14.62
CA LEU A 212 7.35 -0.06 -14.40
C LEU A 212 6.04 0.72 -14.19
N GLU A 213 4.90 0.05 -14.40
CA GLU A 213 3.57 0.61 -14.15
C GLU A 213 3.21 0.50 -12.66
N PRO A 214 2.56 1.53 -12.07
CA PRO A 214 2.01 1.46 -10.72
C PRO A 214 0.94 0.38 -10.56
N SER A 215 0.85 -0.19 -9.36
CA SER A 215 -0.12 -1.24 -9.00
C SER A 215 -0.08 -2.49 -9.91
N THR A 216 1.10 -2.86 -10.41
CA THR A 216 1.24 -3.94 -11.39
C THR A 216 2.13 -5.05 -10.83
N VAL A 217 1.75 -6.30 -11.11
CA VAL A 217 2.47 -7.50 -10.71
C VAL A 217 3.42 -7.93 -11.81
N TYR A 218 4.68 -8.13 -11.44
CA TYR A 218 5.79 -8.48 -12.30
C TYR A 218 6.42 -9.79 -11.87
N ASN A 219 6.87 -10.58 -12.85
CA ASN A 219 7.76 -11.70 -12.64
C ASN A 219 9.19 -11.23 -12.91
N VAL A 220 10.07 -11.38 -11.92
CA VAL A 220 11.47 -11.05 -12.01
C VAL A 220 12.27 -12.35 -12.01
N THR A 221 13.04 -12.56 -13.05
CA THR A 221 13.93 -13.72 -13.18
C THR A 221 15.38 -13.28 -13.18
N LEU A 222 16.21 -14.09 -12.55
CA LEU A 222 17.65 -13.96 -12.50
C LEU A 222 18.25 -15.23 -13.08
N GLN A 223 19.04 -15.08 -14.13
CA GLN A 223 19.76 -16.19 -14.75
C GLN A 223 21.24 -15.86 -14.88
N PRO A 224 22.16 -16.65 -14.29
CA PRO A 224 23.58 -16.53 -14.53
C PRO A 224 23.90 -16.93 -15.97
N ARG A 225 24.79 -16.18 -16.64
CA ARG A 225 25.12 -16.46 -18.04
C ARG A 225 25.82 -17.80 -18.19
N GLY A 226 25.24 -18.67 -19.02
CA GLY A 226 25.76 -20.01 -19.31
C GLY A 226 25.44 -21.06 -18.23
N ILE A 227 24.53 -20.75 -17.31
CA ILE A 227 23.98 -21.70 -16.32
C ILE A 227 22.47 -21.77 -16.53
N ALA A 228 21.92 -22.99 -16.56
CA ALA A 228 20.49 -23.21 -16.77
C ALA A 228 19.65 -22.93 -15.52
N ASP A 229 20.26 -23.12 -14.35
CA ASP A 229 19.67 -22.80 -13.06
C ASP A 229 19.59 -21.28 -12.82
N GLY A 230 18.64 -20.85 -11.99
CA GLY A 230 18.35 -19.44 -11.76
C GLY A 230 17.39 -19.23 -10.59
N ALA A 231 17.07 -17.98 -10.31
CA ALA A 231 16.07 -17.61 -9.30
C ALA A 231 14.95 -16.81 -9.93
N SER A 232 13.75 -16.92 -9.34
CA SER A 232 12.61 -16.11 -9.72
C SER A 232 11.84 -15.61 -8.49
N GLY A 233 11.17 -14.48 -8.68
CA GLY A 233 10.29 -13.88 -7.68
C GLY A 233 9.20 -13.08 -8.35
N VAL A 234 8.00 -13.14 -7.79
CA VAL A 234 6.86 -12.34 -8.23
C VAL A 234 6.65 -11.21 -7.25
N TYR A 235 6.60 -9.98 -7.75
CA TYR A 235 6.52 -8.76 -6.95
C TYR A 235 5.55 -7.75 -7.56
N ALA A 236 4.90 -6.96 -6.71
CA ALA A 236 4.02 -5.88 -7.14
C ALA A 236 4.64 -4.51 -6.90
N THR A 237 4.55 -3.59 -7.86
CA THR A 237 4.81 -2.16 -7.64
C THR A 237 3.73 -1.54 -6.76
N LEU A 238 4.06 -0.41 -6.12
CA LEU A 238 3.09 0.30 -5.28
C LEU A 238 2.05 1.04 -6.13
N PRO A 239 0.87 1.35 -5.57
CA PRO A 239 -0.03 2.32 -6.16
C PRO A 239 0.58 3.72 -6.24
N GLN A 240 0.14 4.50 -7.23
CA GLN A 240 0.53 5.90 -7.36
C GLN A 240 0.20 6.66 -6.06
N GLY A 241 1.19 7.37 -5.51
CA GLY A 241 1.02 8.17 -4.29
C GLY A 241 0.92 7.38 -2.98
N TRP A 242 1.20 6.07 -3.00
CA TRP A 242 1.28 5.22 -1.79
C TRP A 242 2.71 5.02 -1.29
N PHE A 243 3.68 5.63 -1.96
CA PHE A 243 5.04 5.69 -1.45
C PHE A 243 5.12 6.83 -0.43
N VAL A 244 5.14 6.50 0.85
CA VAL A 244 5.18 7.47 1.96
C VAL A 244 6.61 7.60 2.45
N VAL A 245 7.01 8.82 2.81
CA VAL A 245 8.33 9.07 3.38
C VAL A 245 8.47 8.42 4.75
N ARG A 246 9.69 8.09 5.13
CA ARG A 246 10.02 7.64 6.49
C ARG A 246 10.54 8.83 7.31
N ASN A 247 10.56 8.69 8.63
CA ASN A 247 11.19 9.65 9.54
C ASN A 247 10.69 11.10 9.36
N LEU A 248 9.37 11.28 9.15
CA LEU A 248 8.74 12.60 9.15
C LEU A 248 8.72 13.15 10.59
N VAL A 249 9.14 14.39 10.75
CA VAL A 249 9.33 15.05 12.05
C VAL A 249 8.67 16.43 11.99
N PHE A 250 8.06 16.85 13.10
CA PHE A 250 7.53 18.20 13.22
C PHE A 250 8.59 19.05 13.93
N CYS A 251 9.21 19.97 13.20
CA CYS A 251 10.30 20.78 13.71
C CYS A 251 9.82 21.90 14.64
N ASP A 252 8.69 22.51 14.29
CA ASP A 252 8.08 23.58 15.08
C ASP A 252 6.58 23.65 14.81
N ARG A 253 5.82 24.20 15.75
CA ARG A 253 4.36 24.31 15.68
C ARG A 253 3.88 25.61 16.31
N THR A 254 2.87 26.22 15.70
CA THR A 254 2.07 27.29 16.30
C THR A 254 0.62 26.82 16.45
N ASN A 255 -0.29 27.74 16.80
CA ASN A 255 -1.72 27.43 16.86
C ASN A 255 -2.34 27.12 15.50
N TYR A 256 -1.70 27.53 14.39
CA TYR A 256 -2.29 27.45 13.04
C TYR A 256 -1.28 27.06 11.95
N ALA A 257 -0.09 26.61 12.34
CA ALA A 257 0.96 26.23 11.39
C ALA A 257 1.89 25.14 11.97
N VAL A 258 2.48 24.35 11.09
CA VAL A 258 3.45 23.30 11.42
C VAL A 258 4.57 23.24 10.39
N SER A 259 5.80 23.16 10.88
CA SER A 259 6.98 22.85 10.08
C SER A 259 7.24 21.35 10.09
N LEU A 260 7.27 20.75 8.90
CA LEU A 260 7.54 19.35 8.65
C LEU A 260 8.96 19.17 8.09
N ASN A 261 9.63 18.09 8.48
CA ASN A 261 10.95 17.70 8.02
C ASN A 261 11.04 16.18 7.85
N TRP A 262 11.60 15.68 6.75
CA TRP A 262 11.76 14.26 6.49
C TRP A 262 13.03 13.95 5.72
N GLU A 263 13.39 12.66 5.66
CA GLU A 263 14.50 12.19 4.85
C GLU A 263 14.05 12.00 3.40
N PRO A 264 14.81 12.49 2.42
CA PRO A 264 14.50 12.26 1.01
C PRO A 264 14.55 10.77 0.72
N ILE A 265 13.77 10.36 -0.26
CA ILE A 265 13.79 9.00 -0.74
C ILE A 265 15.09 8.78 -1.50
N ASP A 266 15.78 7.71 -1.14
CA ASP A 266 17.09 7.38 -1.67
C ASP A 266 17.13 7.35 -3.21
N LEU A 267 18.35 7.54 -3.74
CA LEU A 267 18.68 7.35 -5.16
C LEU A 267 17.90 8.26 -6.13
N ASN A 268 17.42 9.43 -5.70
CA ASN A 268 16.62 10.37 -6.50
C ASN A 268 15.38 9.70 -7.14
N MET A 269 14.82 8.68 -6.48
CA MET A 269 13.70 7.92 -7.01
C MET A 269 12.38 8.69 -6.95
N ALA A 270 12.30 9.72 -6.09
CA ALA A 270 11.17 10.62 -6.00
C ALA A 270 11.50 11.97 -6.65
N THR A 271 10.67 12.39 -7.59
CA THR A 271 10.81 13.69 -8.26
C THR A 271 9.98 14.78 -7.60
N HIS A 272 8.85 14.40 -7.00
CA HIS A 272 7.92 15.28 -6.34
C HIS A 272 7.52 14.70 -5.00
N TYR A 273 7.11 15.56 -4.08
CA TYR A 273 6.48 15.17 -2.83
C TYR A 273 5.19 15.95 -2.65
N GLN A 274 4.22 15.34 -1.99
CA GLN A 274 2.96 15.98 -1.69
C GLN A 274 2.60 15.76 -0.22
N VAL A 275 2.43 16.87 0.49
CA VAL A 275 1.93 16.87 1.86
C VAL A 275 0.41 16.75 1.81
N ARG A 276 -0.15 15.92 2.69
CA ARG A 276 -1.59 15.87 2.92
C ARG A 276 -1.89 15.76 4.41
N TYR A 277 -3.01 16.30 4.83
CA TYR A 277 -3.43 16.25 6.22
C TYR A 277 -4.93 16.08 6.39
N LEU A 278 -5.29 15.46 7.50
CA LEU A 278 -6.65 15.01 7.81
C LEU A 278 -6.92 15.35 9.27
N ARG A 279 -8.08 15.96 9.56
CA ARG A 279 -8.49 16.24 10.93
C ARG A 279 -9.15 15.00 11.57
N LEU A 280 -8.75 14.67 12.80
CA LEU A 280 -9.17 13.46 13.50
C LEU A 280 -10.58 13.53 14.12
N LYS A 281 -11.04 14.74 14.44
CA LYS A 281 -12.30 14.96 15.17
C LYS A 281 -13.54 15.02 14.29
N GLU A 282 -13.39 14.90 12.97
CA GLU A 282 -14.50 14.95 12.02
C GLU A 282 -14.94 13.55 11.58
N ASN A 283 -16.24 13.29 11.66
CA ASN A 283 -16.83 12.03 11.21
C ASN A 283 -16.72 11.84 9.68
N ASP A 284 -16.54 12.94 8.93
CA ASP A 284 -16.32 12.97 7.48
C ASP A 284 -14.86 13.35 7.17
N ALA A 285 -13.92 12.60 7.74
CA ALA A 285 -12.48 12.74 7.62
C ALA A 285 -12.00 12.74 6.15
N VAL A 286 -11.84 13.92 5.53
CA VAL A 286 -11.29 14.10 4.18
C VAL A 286 -9.84 14.57 4.24
N TRP A 287 -9.00 14.02 3.37
CA TRP A 287 -7.63 14.50 3.19
C TRP A 287 -7.63 15.84 2.47
N ASN A 288 -7.04 16.85 3.10
CA ASN A 288 -6.59 18.07 2.44
C ASN A 288 -5.23 17.76 1.81
N GLU A 289 -5.08 18.07 0.51
CA GLU A 289 -3.86 17.77 -0.23
C GLU A 289 -3.22 19.08 -0.69
N GLU A 290 -1.97 19.30 -0.28
CA GLU A 290 -1.16 20.41 -0.78
C GLU A 290 -0.77 20.17 -2.24
N THR A 291 -0.33 21.23 -2.91
CA THR A 291 0.20 21.09 -4.28
C THR A 291 1.52 20.32 -4.26
N PRO A 292 1.70 19.29 -5.13
CA PRO A 292 2.97 18.58 -5.23
C PRO A 292 4.13 19.52 -5.52
N GLN A 293 5.21 19.42 -4.75
CA GLN A 293 6.42 20.21 -4.91
C GLN A 293 7.56 19.36 -5.42
N ARG A 294 8.50 19.95 -6.17
CA ARG A 294 9.68 19.22 -6.64
C ARG A 294 10.63 18.95 -5.47
N ALA A 295 11.28 17.79 -5.47
CA ALA A 295 12.26 17.42 -4.44
C ALA A 295 13.31 18.51 -4.19
N ILE A 296 13.80 19.15 -5.26
CA ILE A 296 14.82 20.21 -5.19
C ILE A 296 14.33 21.50 -4.52
N GLU A 297 13.02 21.76 -4.53
CA GLU A 297 12.40 22.96 -3.93
C GLU A 297 12.16 22.78 -2.44
N LEU A 298 12.24 21.55 -1.94
CA LEU A 298 11.99 21.20 -0.54
C LEU A 298 13.27 21.17 0.30
N LEU A 299 14.43 21.52 -0.25
CA LEU A 299 15.69 21.50 0.48
C LEU A 299 15.63 22.46 1.68
N CYS A 300 15.92 21.95 2.88
CA CYS A 300 15.87 22.72 4.12
C CYS A 300 16.91 23.86 4.10
N PRO A 301 16.53 25.14 4.33
CA PRO A 301 17.47 26.28 4.23
C PRO A 301 18.59 26.31 5.28
N LYS A 302 18.41 25.64 6.43
CA LYS A 302 19.32 25.71 7.59
C LYS A 302 20.03 24.40 7.94
N ASP A 303 19.71 23.29 7.25
CA ASP A 303 20.29 21.98 7.53
C ASP A 303 21.22 21.54 6.38
N GLY A 304 22.48 21.28 6.69
CA GLY A 304 23.45 20.65 5.78
C GLY A 304 23.23 19.15 5.56
N CYS A 305 22.11 18.59 6.02
CA CYS A 305 21.86 17.15 6.13
C CYS A 305 21.05 16.52 4.99
N ASN A 306 20.97 17.14 3.80
CA ASN A 306 20.19 16.63 2.66
C ASN A 306 18.72 16.31 3.01
N ARG A 307 18.09 17.01 3.97
CA ARG A 307 16.69 16.77 4.35
C ARG A 307 15.71 17.64 3.57
N HIS A 308 14.46 17.22 3.56
CA HIS A 308 13.35 17.97 2.97
C HIS A 308 12.47 18.61 4.04
N CYS A 309 12.11 19.87 3.83
CA CYS A 309 11.29 20.66 4.73
C CYS A 309 10.07 21.22 4.01
N TYR A 310 8.95 21.33 4.74
CA TYR A 310 7.73 21.96 4.25
C TYR A 310 6.98 22.64 5.38
N LEU A 311 6.37 23.80 5.10
CA LEU A 311 5.56 24.55 6.07
C LEU A 311 4.09 24.47 5.65
N VAL A 312 3.26 23.89 6.51
CA VAL A 312 1.80 24.00 6.40
C VAL A 312 1.35 25.13 7.32
N TYR A 313 0.59 26.08 6.79
CA TYR A 313 0.12 27.26 7.53
C TYR A 313 -1.33 27.59 7.17
N ASN A 314 -1.94 28.52 7.90
CA ASN A 314 -3.37 28.84 7.80
C ASN A 314 -4.29 27.64 8.09
N LEU A 315 -3.87 26.76 9.00
CA LEU A 315 -4.75 25.70 9.50
C LEU A 315 -5.89 26.33 10.29
N GLU A 316 -7.10 25.79 10.13
CA GLU A 316 -8.29 26.28 10.85
C GLU A 316 -8.21 25.95 12.35
N TYR A 317 -7.56 24.82 12.69
CA TYR A 317 -7.41 24.34 14.05
C TYR A 317 -5.93 24.08 14.39
N SER A 318 -5.68 23.76 15.67
CA SER A 318 -4.35 23.37 16.14
C SER A 318 -3.80 22.21 15.31
N PRO A 319 -2.51 22.25 14.88
CA PRO A 319 -1.86 21.15 14.17
C PRO A 319 -1.96 19.79 14.87
N SER A 320 -2.13 19.78 16.20
CA SER A 320 -2.29 18.55 16.97
C SER A 320 -3.63 17.83 16.72
N GLU A 321 -4.61 18.48 16.08
CA GLU A 321 -5.87 17.83 15.69
C GLU A 321 -5.79 17.12 14.33
N TYR A 322 -4.65 17.20 13.65
CA TYR A 322 -4.45 16.68 12.31
C TYR A 322 -3.41 15.56 12.26
N VAL A 323 -3.67 14.58 11.40
CA VAL A 323 -2.67 13.61 10.94
C VAL A 323 -2.06 14.15 9.66
N PHE A 324 -0.73 14.17 9.60
CA PHE A 324 0.03 14.58 8.42
C PHE A 324 0.69 13.37 7.78
N GLN A 325 0.70 13.35 6.45
CA GLN A 325 1.43 12.38 5.65
C GLN A 325 2.14 13.09 4.49
N VAL A 326 3.30 12.57 4.12
CA VAL A 326 4.02 13.02 2.93
C VAL A 326 4.19 11.84 1.99
N ARG A 327 3.61 11.96 0.79
CA ARG A 327 3.74 10.99 -0.29
C ARG A 327 4.72 11.47 -1.35
N ALA A 328 5.28 10.53 -2.11
CA ALA A 328 6.20 10.80 -3.21
C ALA A 328 5.77 10.14 -4.52
#